data_AF-A0A835I274-F1
#
_entry.id   AF-A0A835I274-F1
#
_cell.length_a   1.000
_cell.length_b   1.000
_cell.length_c   1.000
_cell.angle_alpha   90.00
_cell.angle_beta   90.00
_cell.angle_gamma   90.00
#
_symmetry.space_group_name_H-M   'P 1'
#
loop_
_entity.id
_entity.type
_entity.pdbx_description
1 polymer ?
#
loop_
_entity_poly.entity_id
_entity_poly.type
_entity_poly.pdbx_seq_one_letter_code
_entity_poly.pdbx_strand_id
1 'polypeptide(L)'
;MHECLPQSYEEQAVTYAFVALRAYLILLKMLPNYYKHVCSHENTLITKFFGLHEITLKGGRKVRFVVMGNMFCTELRIHHRYDLKGSSQGRITSKDEINENTTLKDLDLSYEFHMDKSWRESLFKIGEKVFPNGDRYAGSFKGLLPHGKGKYTWSDGTVYDGEWDHGKVTGAGNFRWTSGATYEGEVSGGYLHGCGTFNGTDGSIYRGAWRINVQHGLGRKQYCNLDIYEGSWKEGVKEGSGRYDWSTEDTYIGNWKAGNMCGRGVMKWANSDMYDGFWLDGLKHGSGFYRFSDGGYYFGTWSRDLKDGQEHSILLGAKFHLYQTGIALLGTM
;
A
#
# COMPACT_ATOMS: atom_id res chain seq x y z
N MET A 1 15.23 16.31 47.29
CA MET A 1 14.27 15.50 46.51
C MET A 1 13.51 16.47 45.62
N HIS A 2 13.76 16.38 44.31
CA HIS A 2 13.06 17.14 43.29
C HIS A 2 11.66 16.52 43.11
N GLU A 3 10.61 17.28 43.38
CA GLU A 3 9.25 16.90 42.96
C GLU A 3 9.10 17.23 41.48
N CYS A 4 9.02 16.18 40.65
CA CYS A 4 8.63 16.26 39.25
C CYS A 4 7.16 16.71 39.15
N LEU A 5 6.93 17.81 38.43
CA LEU A 5 5.60 18.20 37.99
C LEU A 5 5.01 17.12 37.05
N PRO A 6 3.69 16.86 37.08
CA PRO A 6 3.07 15.80 36.30
C PRO A 6 3.10 16.08 34.79
N GLN A 7 3.60 15.09 34.02
CA GLN A 7 3.76 15.07 32.55
C GLN A 7 2.50 15.47 31.74
N SER A 8 1.30 15.42 32.33
CA SER A 8 0.04 15.75 31.64
C SER A 8 -0.15 17.24 31.35
N TYR A 9 0.49 18.13 32.12
CA TYR A 9 0.40 19.58 31.89
C TYR A 9 1.31 20.03 30.74
N GLU A 10 2.47 19.38 30.55
CA GLU A 10 3.38 19.65 29.44
C GLU A 10 2.79 19.21 28.09
N GLU A 11 2.16 18.03 28.01
CA GLU A 11 1.54 17.56 26.77
C GLU A 11 0.33 18.40 26.32
N GLN A 12 -0.47 18.89 27.27
CA GLN A 12 -1.54 19.85 26.96
C GLN A 12 -0.98 21.19 26.51
N ALA A 13 0.05 21.73 27.17
CA ALA A 13 0.70 22.98 26.80
C ALA A 13 1.36 22.89 25.40
N VAL A 14 2.02 21.77 25.09
CA VAL A 14 2.65 21.52 23.78
C VAL A 14 1.60 21.41 22.67
N THR A 15 0.49 20.70 22.90
CA THR A 15 -0.59 20.60 21.91
C THR A 15 -1.24 21.95 21.64
N TYR A 16 -1.49 22.75 22.68
CA TYR A 16 -1.99 24.13 22.55
C TYR A 16 -1.00 25.02 21.80
N ALA A 17 0.30 24.92 22.11
CA ALA A 17 1.36 25.67 21.42
C ALA A 17 1.44 25.31 19.94
N PHE A 18 1.34 24.02 19.56
CA PHE A 18 1.37 23.59 18.16
C PHE A 18 0.15 24.04 17.35
N VAL A 19 -1.05 24.01 17.94
CA VAL A 19 -2.28 24.49 17.30
C VAL A 19 -2.24 26.01 17.13
N ALA A 20 -1.82 26.74 18.16
CA ALA A 20 -1.64 28.18 18.11
C ALA A 20 -0.57 28.58 17.08
N LEU A 21 0.55 27.85 17.00
CA LEU A 21 1.63 28.09 16.04
C LEU A 21 1.15 27.88 14.59
N ARG A 22 0.37 26.83 14.32
CA ARG A 22 -0.18 26.60 12.96
C ARG A 22 -1.17 27.68 12.54
N ALA A 23 -2.05 28.13 13.43
CA ALA A 23 -2.98 29.22 13.15
C ALA A 23 -2.25 30.56 12.98
N TYR A 24 -1.24 30.82 13.79
CA TYR A 24 -0.36 31.98 13.67
C TYR A 24 0.37 32.02 12.33
N LEU A 25 0.93 30.88 11.88
CA LEU A 25 1.56 30.77 10.56
C LEU A 25 0.58 31.01 9.41
N ILE A 26 -0.69 30.62 9.55
CA ILE A 26 -1.72 30.92 8.56
C ILE A 26 -2.01 32.42 8.53
N LEU A 27 -2.22 33.06 9.68
CA LEU A 27 -2.45 34.51 9.77
C LEU A 27 -1.27 35.31 9.20
N LEU A 28 -0.03 34.91 9.51
CA LEU A 28 1.17 35.52 8.94
C LEU A 28 1.23 35.40 7.41
N LYS A 29 0.86 34.24 6.86
CA LYS A 29 0.81 34.05 5.40
C LYS A 29 -0.28 34.89 4.72
N MET A 30 -1.34 35.26 5.44
CA MET A 30 -2.41 36.11 4.94
C MET A 30 -2.04 37.61 4.97
N LEU A 31 -1.09 38.03 5.82
CA LEU A 31 -0.73 39.44 6.01
C LEU A 31 -0.39 40.20 4.71
N PRO A 32 0.40 39.66 3.75
CA PRO A 32 0.72 40.40 2.53
C PRO A 32 -0.51 40.71 1.67
N ASN A 33 -1.46 39.77 1.60
CA ASN A 33 -2.70 39.95 0.85
C ASN A 33 -3.67 40.87 1.58
N TYR A 34 -3.75 40.73 2.91
CA TYR A 34 -4.53 41.62 3.76
C TYR A 34 -4.05 43.07 3.66
N TYR A 35 -2.72 43.29 3.71
CA TYR A 35 -2.10 44.60 3.54
C TYR A 35 -2.45 45.23 2.19
N LYS A 36 -2.30 44.47 1.10
CA LYS A 36 -2.67 44.94 -0.26
C LYS A 36 -4.14 45.33 -0.34
N HIS A 37 -5.03 44.53 0.27
CA HIS A 37 -6.46 44.79 0.28
C HIS A 37 -6.82 46.06 1.07
N VAL A 38 -6.23 46.26 2.26
CA VAL A 38 -6.41 47.50 3.04
C VAL A 38 -5.89 48.72 2.28
N CYS A 39 -4.75 48.59 1.58
CA CYS A 39 -4.20 49.68 0.78
C CYS A 39 -5.09 50.06 -0.42
N SER A 40 -5.86 49.12 -0.97
CA SER A 40 -6.74 49.36 -2.12
C SER A 40 -8.18 49.73 -1.76
N HIS A 41 -8.55 49.66 -0.48
CA HIS A 41 -9.90 49.93 -0.01
C HIS A 41 -9.84 50.84 1.22
N GLU A 42 -9.98 52.16 1.01
CA GLU A 42 -9.85 53.20 2.04
C GLU A 42 -10.76 53.01 3.27
N ASN A 43 -11.89 52.31 3.10
CA ASN A 43 -12.89 52.07 4.15
C ASN A 43 -12.79 50.69 4.81
N THR A 44 -11.73 49.92 4.54
CA THR A 44 -11.57 48.61 5.16
C THR A 44 -11.22 48.72 6.63
N LEU A 45 -12.03 48.08 7.48
CA LEU A 45 -11.80 48.01 8.91
C LEU A 45 -10.58 47.13 9.21
N ILE A 46 -9.61 47.71 9.92
CA ILE A 46 -8.43 46.97 10.34
C ILE A 46 -8.81 46.06 11.50
N THR A 47 -8.65 44.76 11.32
CA THR A 47 -9.06 43.73 12.28
C THR A 47 -7.93 43.48 13.28
N LYS A 48 -8.23 43.67 14.56
CA LYS A 48 -7.43 43.24 15.70
C LYS A 48 -7.80 41.81 16.06
N PHE A 49 -6.84 40.91 16.00
CA PHE A 49 -6.99 39.53 16.45
C PHE A 49 -6.65 39.45 17.94
N PHE A 50 -7.57 38.94 18.75
CA PHE A 50 -7.38 38.77 20.20
C PHE A 50 -6.86 37.38 20.54
N GLY A 51 -7.11 36.38 19.69
CA GLY A 51 -6.56 35.03 19.87
C GLY A 51 -7.37 33.94 19.19
N LEU A 52 -6.79 32.74 19.15
CA LEU A 52 -7.49 31.50 18.82
C LEU A 52 -7.85 30.80 20.13
N HIS A 53 -9.13 30.47 20.29
CA HIS A 53 -9.66 29.81 21.48
C HIS A 53 -10.18 28.42 21.12
N GLU A 54 -9.97 27.47 22.02
CA GLU A 54 -10.55 26.13 21.96
C GLU A 54 -11.45 25.94 23.19
N ILE A 55 -12.71 25.55 22.98
CA ILE A 55 -13.63 25.15 24.05
C ILE A 55 -14.02 23.69 23.86
N THR A 56 -14.22 22.98 24.98
CA THR A 56 -14.72 21.61 24.98
C THR A 56 -16.19 21.62 25.41
N LEU A 57 -17.08 21.19 24.51
CA LEU A 57 -18.50 21.08 24.78
C LEU A 57 -18.83 19.81 25.57
N LYS A 58 -20.00 19.77 26.24
CA LYS A 58 -20.51 18.55 26.87
C LYS A 58 -20.60 17.44 25.82
N GLY A 59 -19.98 16.30 26.08
CA GLY A 59 -19.81 15.20 25.11
C GLY A 59 -18.45 15.15 24.41
N GLY A 60 -17.47 15.95 24.83
CA GLY A 60 -16.07 15.86 24.38
C GLY A 60 -15.80 16.49 23.01
N ARG A 61 -16.81 17.08 22.37
CA ARG A 61 -16.65 17.80 21.10
C ARG A 61 -15.89 19.10 21.33
N LYS A 62 -14.74 19.25 20.66
CA LYS A 62 -13.94 20.47 20.69
C LYS A 62 -14.37 21.44 19.59
N VAL A 63 -14.49 22.72 19.93
CA VAL A 63 -14.78 23.80 18.99
C VAL A 63 -13.68 24.84 19.10
N ARG A 64 -13.14 25.25 17.94
CA ARG A 64 -12.13 26.31 17.85
C ARG A 64 -12.73 27.54 17.21
N PHE A 65 -12.46 28.72 17.76
CA PHE A 65 -12.91 29.98 17.21
C PHE A 65 -11.86 31.06 17.41
N VAL A 66 -11.83 32.02 16.49
CA VAL A 66 -10.94 33.19 16.56
C VAL A 66 -11.75 34.35 17.13
N VAL A 67 -11.23 34.99 18.17
CA VAL A 67 -11.80 36.24 18.68
C VAL A 67 -11.09 37.39 17.98
N MET A 68 -11.88 38.26 17.38
CA MET A 68 -11.41 39.39 16.59
C MET A 68 -12.34 40.59 16.80
N GLY A 69 -11.81 41.79 16.63
CA GLY A 69 -12.56 43.04 16.67
C GLY A 69 -11.89 44.11 15.81
N ASN A 70 -12.50 45.29 15.71
CA ASN A 70 -11.89 46.38 14.94
C ASN A 70 -10.81 47.09 15.77
N MET A 71 -9.69 47.39 15.12
CA MET A 71 -8.52 48.04 15.74
C MET A 71 -8.76 49.54 15.99
N PHE A 72 -9.62 50.16 15.18
CA PHE A 72 -9.95 51.58 15.27
C PHE A 72 -11.45 51.79 15.47
N CYS A 73 -11.80 52.79 16.28
CA CYS A 73 -13.15 53.34 16.32
C CYS A 73 -13.41 54.05 14.99
N THR A 74 -14.48 53.67 14.30
CA THR A 74 -14.92 54.34 13.07
C THR A 74 -16.16 55.17 13.37
N GLU A 75 -16.21 56.39 12.83
CA GLU A 75 -17.44 57.21 12.82
C GLU A 75 -18.45 56.71 11.78
N LEU A 76 -18.03 55.79 10.91
CA LEU A 76 -18.90 55.16 9.93
C LEU A 76 -19.84 54.17 10.62
N ARG A 77 -21.14 54.44 10.49
CA ARG A 77 -22.19 53.57 11.03
C ARG A 77 -22.23 52.26 10.23
N ILE A 78 -22.20 51.13 10.92
CA ILE A 78 -22.40 49.81 10.28
C ILE A 78 -23.81 49.79 9.68
N HIS A 79 -23.89 49.78 8.35
CA HIS A 79 -25.15 49.84 7.61
C HIS A 79 -25.88 48.49 7.62
N HIS A 80 -25.15 47.38 7.50
CA HIS A 80 -25.69 46.02 7.60
C HIS A 80 -24.69 45.07 8.29
N ARG A 81 -25.22 44.05 8.98
CA ARG A 81 -24.44 42.97 9.61
C ARG A 81 -24.90 41.64 9.01
N TYR A 82 -23.96 40.74 8.70
CA TYR A 82 -24.26 39.40 8.17
C TYR A 82 -23.64 38.31 9.05
N ASP A 83 -24.40 37.24 9.30
CA ASP A 83 -24.00 36.02 10.02
C ASP A 83 -23.72 34.92 8.99
N LEU A 84 -22.45 34.82 8.57
CA LEU A 84 -22.00 33.85 7.58
C LEU A 84 -21.86 32.45 8.22
N LYS A 85 -22.90 31.62 8.11
CA LYS A 85 -22.93 30.26 8.67
C LYS A 85 -22.57 29.18 7.64
N GLY A 86 -21.74 28.22 8.06
CA GLY A 86 -21.42 27.03 7.28
C GLY A 86 -22.40 25.85 7.42
N SER A 87 -23.56 26.04 8.09
CA SER A 87 -24.56 24.99 8.36
C SER A 87 -25.79 25.12 7.47
N SER A 88 -26.51 24.02 7.18
CA SER A 88 -27.68 24.01 6.28
C SER A 88 -28.99 24.55 6.86
N GLN A 89 -29.07 24.89 8.15
CA GLN A 89 -30.31 25.25 8.83
C GLN A 89 -30.33 26.72 9.29
N GLY A 90 -31.43 27.43 9.00
CA GLY A 90 -31.65 28.82 9.45
C GLY A 90 -30.79 29.87 8.74
N ARG A 91 -30.70 29.78 7.40
CA ARG A 91 -29.83 30.59 6.52
C ARG A 91 -30.51 31.81 5.88
N ILE A 92 -31.78 32.08 6.20
CA ILE A 92 -32.58 33.21 5.68
C ILE A 92 -33.20 33.94 6.87
N THR A 93 -33.20 35.27 6.85
CA THR A 93 -33.83 36.10 7.89
C THR A 93 -35.33 36.24 7.61
N SER A 94 -36.15 36.15 8.66
CA SER A 94 -37.59 36.47 8.53
C SER A 94 -37.75 37.92 8.07
N LYS A 95 -38.53 38.15 7.01
CA LYS A 95 -38.64 39.48 6.37
C LYS A 95 -39.44 40.50 7.19
N ASP A 96 -40.13 40.05 8.23
CA ASP A 96 -41.10 40.87 8.96
C ASP A 96 -40.45 41.80 10.01
N GLU A 97 -39.15 41.66 10.32
CA GLU A 97 -38.46 42.47 11.35
C GLU A 97 -36.97 42.77 11.01
N ILE A 98 -36.70 43.36 9.84
CA ILE A 98 -35.35 43.87 9.53
C ILE A 98 -35.25 45.32 10.00
N ASN A 99 -34.43 45.56 11.03
CA ASN A 99 -34.07 46.89 11.51
C ASN A 99 -32.54 47.10 11.43
N GLU A 100 -32.06 48.30 11.75
CA GLU A 100 -30.63 48.67 11.68
C GLU A 100 -29.72 47.80 12.58
N ASN A 101 -30.30 47.06 13.53
CA ASN A 101 -29.60 46.14 14.42
C ASN A 101 -29.73 44.67 14.02
N THR A 102 -30.50 44.34 12.99
CA THR A 102 -30.69 42.96 12.53
C THR A 102 -29.43 42.44 11.85
N THR A 103 -28.93 41.29 12.31
CA THR A 103 -27.86 40.56 11.64
C THR A 103 -28.49 39.59 10.61
N LEU A 104 -28.39 39.97 9.34
CA LEU A 104 -28.87 39.21 8.18
C LEU A 104 -28.14 37.88 8.04
N LYS A 105 -28.76 36.89 7.39
CA LYS A 105 -28.15 35.57 7.16
C LYS A 105 -27.46 35.54 5.79
N ASP A 106 -26.65 34.52 5.61
CA ASP A 106 -25.78 34.36 4.45
C ASP A 106 -26.51 34.22 3.11
N LEU A 107 -27.74 33.70 3.09
CA LEU A 107 -28.56 33.68 1.86
C LEU A 107 -29.34 34.99 1.63
N ASP A 108 -29.38 35.90 2.59
CA ASP A 108 -29.91 37.27 2.38
C ASP A 108 -28.87 38.19 1.72
N LEU A 109 -27.65 37.68 1.53
CA LEU A 109 -26.56 38.40 0.88
C LEU A 109 -26.72 38.33 -0.64
N SER A 110 -27.14 39.42 -1.26
CA SER A 110 -27.28 39.56 -2.72
C SER A 110 -25.95 39.83 -3.44
N TYR A 111 -24.86 39.18 -3.01
CA TYR A 111 -23.54 39.30 -3.63
C TYR A 111 -23.03 37.92 -4.03
N GLU A 112 -22.65 37.77 -5.30
CA GLU A 112 -21.88 36.61 -5.75
C GLU A 112 -20.39 36.86 -5.50
N PHE A 113 -19.81 36.14 -4.53
CA PHE A 113 -18.36 36.15 -4.35
C PHE A 113 -17.72 35.27 -5.42
N HIS A 114 -17.26 35.89 -6.50
CA HIS A 114 -16.39 35.21 -7.44
C HIS A 114 -14.98 35.12 -6.86
N MET A 115 -14.52 33.91 -6.58
CA MET A 115 -13.10 33.67 -6.36
C MET A 115 -12.37 34.01 -7.66
N ASP A 116 -11.32 34.84 -7.55
CA ASP A 116 -10.48 35.22 -8.68
C ASP A 116 -10.11 33.98 -9.51
N LYS A 117 -10.22 34.09 -10.84
CA LYS A 117 -10.08 32.95 -11.76
C LYS A 117 -8.72 32.28 -11.60
N SER A 118 -7.66 33.04 -11.33
CA SER A 118 -6.31 32.49 -11.12
C SER A 118 -6.21 31.71 -9.80
N TRP A 119 -6.91 32.14 -8.75
CA TRP A 119 -6.99 31.42 -7.48
C TRP A 119 -7.84 30.16 -7.58
N ARG A 120 -8.96 30.23 -8.31
CA ARG A 120 -9.79 29.07 -8.64
C ARG A 120 -8.97 28.03 -9.39
N GLU A 121 -8.31 28.43 -10.47
CA GLU A 121 -7.43 27.56 -11.25
C GLU A 121 -6.24 27.05 -10.44
N SER A 122 -5.69 27.84 -9.52
CA SER A 122 -4.58 27.42 -8.64
C SER A 122 -5.02 26.42 -7.57
N LEU A 123 -6.22 26.58 -7.00
CA LEU A 123 -6.82 25.61 -6.08
C LEU A 123 -7.16 24.29 -6.78
N PHE A 124 -7.60 24.34 -8.04
CA PHE A 124 -7.83 23.13 -8.86
C PHE A 124 -6.52 22.54 -9.44
N LYS A 125 -5.45 23.34 -9.55
CA LYS A 125 -4.07 22.86 -9.83
C LYS A 125 -3.44 22.13 -8.66
N ILE A 126 -4.02 22.13 -7.45
CA ILE A 126 -3.52 21.31 -6.33
C ILE A 126 -3.56 19.82 -6.67
N GLY A 127 -4.32 19.40 -7.70
CA GLY A 127 -4.27 18.04 -8.21
C GLY A 127 -2.99 17.69 -8.95
N GLU A 128 -2.14 18.62 -9.38
CA GLU A 128 -0.90 18.34 -10.11
C GLU A 128 0.28 19.21 -9.66
N LYS A 129 1.43 18.58 -9.39
CA LYS A 129 2.68 19.23 -9.01
C LYS A 129 3.82 18.73 -9.88
N VAL A 130 4.52 19.66 -10.52
CA VAL A 130 5.79 19.37 -11.20
C VAL A 130 6.92 19.77 -10.27
N PHE A 131 7.85 18.87 -10.02
CA PHE A 131 9.01 19.08 -9.17
C PHE A 131 10.19 19.63 -10.01
N PRO A 132 11.14 20.36 -9.40
CA PRO A 132 12.29 20.92 -10.12
C PRO A 132 13.17 19.89 -10.85
N ASN A 133 13.14 18.64 -10.40
CA ASN A 133 13.85 17.52 -11.03
C ASN A 133 13.11 16.92 -12.25
N GLY A 134 11.97 17.47 -12.64
CA GLY A 134 11.15 16.99 -13.75
C GLY A 134 10.09 15.95 -13.38
N ASP A 135 10.11 15.45 -12.14
CA ASP A 135 9.09 14.51 -11.68
C ASP A 135 7.72 15.20 -11.58
N ARG A 136 6.65 14.42 -11.75
CA ARG A 136 5.28 14.94 -11.74
C ARG A 136 4.44 14.09 -10.80
N TYR A 137 3.67 14.72 -9.94
CA TYR A 137 2.66 14.06 -9.13
C TYR A 137 1.28 14.63 -9.44
N ALA A 138 0.32 13.75 -9.68
CA ALA A 138 -1.07 14.08 -9.87
C ALA A 138 -1.94 13.33 -8.84
N GLY A 139 -2.52 14.01 -7.87
CA GLY A 139 -3.32 13.35 -6.84
C GLY A 139 -3.65 14.22 -5.63
N SER A 140 -4.05 13.53 -4.56
CA SER A 140 -4.40 14.18 -3.30
C SER A 140 -3.16 14.60 -2.50
N PHE A 141 -3.30 15.68 -1.73
CA PHE A 141 -2.23 16.22 -0.90
C PHE A 141 -2.72 16.46 0.53
N LYS A 142 -1.83 16.28 1.49
CA LYS A 142 -2.00 16.73 2.88
C LYS A 142 -0.91 17.74 3.20
N GLY A 143 -1.26 19.03 3.12
CA GLY A 143 -0.27 20.11 3.14
C GLY A 143 0.51 20.14 1.82
N LEU A 144 1.84 19.96 1.88
CA LEU A 144 2.71 19.94 0.70
C LEU A 144 3.13 18.53 0.26
N LEU A 145 2.69 17.50 1.00
CA LEU A 145 3.08 16.11 0.80
C LEU A 145 1.97 15.33 0.10
N PRO A 146 2.32 14.46 -0.87
CA PRO A 146 1.41 13.45 -1.41
C PRO A 146 0.72 12.64 -0.29
N HIS A 147 -0.59 12.46 -0.42
CA HIS A 147 -1.39 11.69 0.54
C HIS A 147 -2.69 11.20 -0.08
N GLY A 148 -3.17 10.03 0.30
CA GLY A 148 -4.34 9.40 -0.31
C GLY A 148 -4.01 8.82 -1.69
N LYS A 149 -4.93 8.88 -2.65
CA LYS A 149 -4.68 8.36 -4.00
C LYS A 149 -3.95 9.38 -4.87
N GLY A 150 -2.97 8.90 -5.62
CA GLY A 150 -2.23 9.73 -6.55
C GLY A 150 -1.30 8.95 -7.47
N LYS A 151 -1.00 9.59 -8.59
CA LYS A 151 -0.08 9.12 -9.63
C LYS A 151 1.20 9.91 -9.57
N TYR A 152 2.34 9.24 -9.57
CA TYR A 152 3.66 9.85 -9.66
C TYR A 152 4.36 9.35 -10.92
N THR A 153 4.81 10.27 -11.74
CA THR A 153 5.62 10.02 -12.94
C THR A 153 7.02 10.55 -12.66
N TRP A 154 7.98 9.64 -12.55
CA TRP A 154 9.39 10.00 -12.46
C TRP A 154 9.89 10.53 -13.81
N SER A 155 10.93 11.35 -13.76
CA SER A 155 11.62 11.94 -14.91
C SER A 155 12.22 10.90 -15.87
N ASP A 156 12.52 9.70 -15.38
CA ASP A 156 12.95 8.56 -16.21
C ASP A 156 11.81 7.96 -17.04
N GLY A 157 10.55 8.29 -16.73
CA GLY A 157 9.32 7.78 -17.35
C GLY A 157 8.62 6.69 -16.56
N THR A 158 9.19 6.22 -15.45
CA THR A 158 8.54 5.28 -14.52
C THR A 158 7.27 5.92 -13.97
N VAL A 159 6.22 5.13 -13.77
CA VAL A 159 4.94 5.58 -13.24
C VAL A 159 4.51 4.71 -12.06
N TYR A 160 4.07 5.35 -10.99
CA TYR A 160 3.35 4.73 -9.89
C TYR A 160 1.95 5.33 -9.81
N ASP A 161 0.93 4.50 -9.66
CA ASP A 161 -0.46 4.91 -9.47
C ASP A 161 -1.02 4.13 -8.28
N GLY A 162 -1.28 4.81 -7.16
CA GLY A 162 -1.68 4.12 -5.94
C GLY A 162 -1.83 5.02 -4.73
N GLU A 163 -1.67 4.41 -3.56
CA GLU A 163 -1.86 5.05 -2.27
C GLU A 163 -0.57 5.69 -1.72
N TRP A 164 -0.76 6.82 -1.03
CA TRP A 164 0.30 7.66 -0.48
C TRP A 164 -0.01 7.99 0.97
N ASP A 165 1.00 7.89 1.83
CA ASP A 165 0.93 8.36 3.21
C ASP A 165 2.15 9.19 3.58
N HIS A 166 1.92 10.42 4.04
CA HIS A 166 2.96 11.39 4.40
C HIS A 166 4.11 11.49 3.38
N GLY A 167 3.79 11.51 2.08
CA GLY A 167 4.75 11.59 0.99
C GLY A 167 5.44 10.27 0.62
N LYS A 168 5.09 9.16 1.25
CA LYS A 168 5.61 7.82 0.95
C LYS A 168 4.56 6.98 0.23
N VAL A 169 5.03 6.20 -0.74
CA VAL A 169 4.26 5.17 -1.42
C VAL A 169 3.88 4.07 -0.44
N THR A 170 2.60 3.71 -0.35
CA THR A 170 2.08 2.69 0.58
C THR A 170 0.79 2.06 0.07
N GLY A 171 0.32 0.98 0.68
CA GLY A 171 -1.00 0.40 0.40
C GLY A 171 -1.06 -0.28 -0.97
N ALA A 172 -2.22 -0.26 -1.62
CA ALA A 172 -2.37 -0.83 -2.96
C ALA A 172 -1.85 0.15 -4.03
N GLY A 173 -1.11 -0.36 -5.02
CA GLY A 173 -0.64 0.44 -6.13
C GLY A 173 -0.18 -0.35 -7.35
N ASN A 174 -0.02 0.38 -8.45
CA ASN A 174 0.45 -0.11 -9.72
C ASN A 174 1.76 0.59 -10.10
N PHE A 175 2.82 -0.16 -10.38
CA PHE A 175 4.04 0.35 -10.98
C PHE A 175 4.10 -0.01 -12.46
N ARG A 176 4.59 0.92 -13.27
CA ARG A 176 4.96 0.71 -14.67
C ARG A 176 6.35 1.28 -14.87
N TRP A 177 7.31 0.41 -15.14
CA TRP A 177 8.68 0.81 -15.42
C TRP A 177 8.85 1.10 -16.92
N THR A 178 9.83 1.94 -17.24
CA THR A 178 10.16 2.27 -18.64
C THR A 178 10.64 1.09 -19.46
N SER A 179 11.14 0.04 -18.78
CA SER A 179 11.46 -1.24 -19.39
C SER A 179 10.23 -1.98 -19.95
N GLY A 180 9.02 -1.59 -19.55
CA GLY A 180 7.77 -2.28 -19.88
C GLY A 180 7.30 -3.27 -18.80
N ALA A 181 8.12 -3.53 -17.78
CA ALA A 181 7.68 -4.33 -16.63
C ALA A 181 6.52 -3.63 -15.91
N THR A 182 5.65 -4.41 -15.28
CA THR A 182 4.54 -3.88 -14.49
C THR A 182 4.38 -4.63 -13.18
N TYR A 183 3.88 -3.94 -12.16
CA TYR A 183 3.50 -4.54 -10.89
C TYR A 183 2.14 -4.01 -10.46
N GLU A 184 1.33 -4.87 -9.89
CA GLU A 184 0.07 -4.52 -9.25
C GLU A 184 -0.04 -5.29 -7.94
N GLY A 185 -0.13 -4.56 -6.83
CA GLY A 185 -0.21 -5.19 -5.52
C GLY A 185 0.06 -4.21 -4.39
N GLU A 186 0.35 -4.77 -3.23
CA GLU A 186 0.69 -4.01 -2.04
C GLU A 186 2.12 -3.44 -2.15
N VAL A 187 2.31 -2.26 -1.57
CA VAL A 187 3.59 -1.56 -1.52
C VAL A 187 3.74 -0.91 -0.15
N SER A 188 4.97 -0.78 0.34
CA SER A 188 5.25 -0.16 1.63
C SER A 188 6.58 0.55 1.60
N GLY A 189 6.58 1.85 1.89
CA GLY A 189 7.81 2.66 1.92
C GLY A 189 8.53 2.73 0.57
N GLY A 190 7.80 2.58 -0.54
CA GLY A 190 8.38 2.52 -1.89
C GLY A 190 8.90 1.14 -2.31
N TYR A 191 8.77 0.11 -1.47
CA TYR A 191 9.14 -1.26 -1.81
C TYR A 191 7.89 -2.10 -2.11
N LEU A 192 8.02 -3.06 -3.03
CA LEU A 192 7.02 -4.12 -3.22
C LEU A 192 6.92 -4.94 -1.94
N HIS A 193 5.70 -5.10 -1.42
CA HIS A 193 5.45 -5.81 -0.18
C HIS A 193 4.04 -6.44 -0.20
N GLY A 194 3.64 -7.18 0.83
CA GLY A 194 2.35 -7.86 0.88
C GLY A 194 2.14 -8.81 -0.31
N CYS A 195 0.93 -8.85 -0.84
CA CYS A 195 0.59 -9.66 -2.02
C CYS A 195 0.62 -8.81 -3.30
N GLY A 196 1.15 -9.37 -4.40
CA GLY A 196 1.20 -8.67 -5.66
C GLY A 196 1.54 -9.53 -6.88
N THR A 197 1.24 -8.99 -8.05
CA THR A 197 1.53 -9.56 -9.37
C THR A 197 2.58 -8.71 -10.07
N PHE A 198 3.69 -9.33 -10.46
CA PHE A 198 4.74 -8.72 -11.29
C PHE A 198 4.74 -9.37 -12.67
N ASN A 199 4.67 -8.56 -13.72
CA ASN A 199 4.88 -8.99 -15.10
C ASN A 199 6.25 -8.48 -15.55
N GLY A 200 7.17 -9.42 -15.80
CA GLY A 200 8.51 -9.15 -16.30
C GLY A 200 8.53 -8.79 -17.77
N THR A 201 9.61 -8.13 -18.19
CA THR A 201 9.83 -7.75 -19.60
C THR A 201 10.08 -8.94 -20.52
N ASP A 202 10.52 -10.06 -19.96
CA ASP A 202 10.74 -11.34 -20.62
C ASP A 202 9.46 -12.17 -20.79
N GLY A 203 8.31 -11.64 -20.38
CA GLY A 203 7.03 -12.36 -20.37
C GLY A 203 6.83 -13.27 -19.16
N SER A 204 7.78 -13.32 -18.21
CA SER A 204 7.59 -14.02 -16.95
C SER A 204 6.55 -13.31 -16.08
N ILE A 205 5.80 -14.07 -15.29
CA ILE A 205 4.76 -13.56 -14.41
C ILE A 205 4.94 -14.17 -13.03
N TYR A 206 5.05 -13.34 -12.00
CA TYR A 206 5.03 -13.77 -10.60
C TYR A 206 3.76 -13.27 -9.93
N ARG A 207 3.05 -14.14 -9.22
CA ARG A 207 1.90 -13.81 -8.37
C ARG A 207 2.12 -14.40 -7.00
N GLY A 208 2.24 -13.59 -5.97
CA GLY A 208 2.52 -14.10 -4.64
C GLY A 208 2.89 -13.03 -3.64
N ALA A 209 3.48 -13.48 -2.55
CA ALA A 209 3.92 -12.62 -1.48
C ALA A 209 5.32 -12.01 -1.76
N TRP A 210 5.47 -10.78 -1.29
CA TRP A 210 6.64 -9.93 -1.47
C TRP A 210 7.11 -9.39 -0.13
N ARG A 211 8.43 -9.25 0.01
CA ARG A 211 9.06 -8.59 1.15
C ARG A 211 10.20 -7.73 0.64
N ILE A 212 10.07 -6.42 0.73
CA ILE A 212 11.14 -5.46 0.36
C ILE A 212 11.72 -5.78 -1.04
N ASN A 213 10.87 -5.72 -2.07
CA ASN A 213 11.22 -6.00 -3.47
C ASN A 213 11.63 -7.46 -3.80
N VAL A 214 11.71 -8.38 -2.84
CA VAL A 214 12.03 -9.78 -3.09
C VAL A 214 10.82 -10.70 -2.96
N GLN A 215 10.76 -11.73 -3.81
CA GLN A 215 9.75 -12.80 -3.73
C GLN A 215 9.96 -13.56 -2.42
N HIS A 216 8.90 -13.68 -1.61
CA HIS A 216 8.99 -14.25 -0.27
C HIS A 216 7.66 -14.82 0.18
N GLY A 217 7.64 -15.98 0.84
CA GLY A 217 6.40 -16.66 1.21
C GLY A 217 5.80 -17.45 0.05
N LEU A 218 4.48 -17.60 -0.01
CA LEU A 218 3.82 -18.38 -1.06
C LEU A 218 3.71 -17.58 -2.36
N GLY A 219 3.99 -18.23 -3.50
CA GLY A 219 3.83 -17.60 -4.80
C GLY A 219 3.91 -18.57 -5.97
N ARG A 220 3.33 -18.14 -7.08
CA ARG A 220 3.31 -18.83 -8.38
C ARG A 220 4.09 -17.99 -9.40
N LYS A 221 5.13 -18.58 -9.98
CA LYS A 221 5.92 -17.99 -11.07
C LYS A 221 5.72 -18.79 -12.34
N GLN A 222 5.25 -18.12 -13.39
CA GLN A 222 5.35 -18.59 -14.76
C GLN A 222 6.62 -17.98 -15.37
N TYR A 223 7.49 -18.82 -15.89
CA TYR A 223 8.72 -18.41 -16.56
C TYR A 223 8.45 -18.11 -18.04
N CYS A 224 9.40 -17.45 -18.70
CA CYS A 224 9.30 -17.12 -20.13
C CYS A 224 9.26 -18.36 -21.04
N ASN A 225 9.81 -19.49 -20.58
CA ASN A 225 9.72 -20.79 -21.24
C ASN A 225 8.41 -21.55 -20.93
N LEU A 226 7.43 -20.89 -20.30
CA LEU A 226 6.13 -21.45 -19.88
C LEU A 226 6.19 -22.47 -18.74
N ASP A 227 7.38 -22.75 -18.18
CA ASP A 227 7.46 -23.51 -16.94
C ASP A 227 6.71 -22.76 -15.82
N ILE A 228 6.17 -23.51 -14.87
CA ILE A 228 5.43 -22.96 -13.74
C ILE A 228 5.99 -23.53 -12.45
N TYR A 229 6.34 -22.65 -11.52
CA TYR A 229 6.59 -23.03 -10.13
C TYR A 229 5.50 -22.45 -9.24
N GLU A 230 4.94 -23.27 -8.36
CA GLU A 230 4.00 -22.86 -7.33
C GLU A 230 4.45 -23.42 -5.98
N GLY A 231 4.78 -22.55 -5.03
CA GLY A 231 5.32 -23.01 -3.75
C GLY A 231 5.84 -21.89 -2.88
N SER A 232 6.68 -22.27 -1.94
CA SER A 232 7.31 -21.37 -0.98
C SER A 232 8.60 -20.74 -1.55
N TRP A 233 8.78 -19.46 -1.25
CA TRP A 233 9.89 -18.61 -1.68
C TRP A 233 10.57 -18.00 -0.46
N LYS A 234 11.89 -17.87 -0.51
CA LYS A 234 12.68 -17.18 0.51
C LYS A 234 13.80 -16.42 -0.17
N GLU A 235 13.82 -15.09 0.00
CA GLU A 235 14.85 -14.23 -0.60
C GLU A 235 15.02 -14.42 -2.12
N GLY A 236 13.90 -14.53 -2.85
CA GLY A 236 13.91 -14.69 -4.30
C GLY A 236 14.22 -16.10 -4.81
N VAL A 237 14.48 -17.08 -3.93
CA VAL A 237 14.72 -18.48 -4.32
C VAL A 237 13.61 -19.42 -3.84
N LYS A 238 13.40 -20.51 -4.59
CA LYS A 238 12.47 -21.60 -4.22
C LYS A 238 12.99 -22.28 -2.95
N GLU A 239 12.14 -22.41 -1.94
CA GLU A 239 12.50 -22.91 -0.60
C GLU A 239 11.30 -23.60 0.04
N GLY A 240 11.48 -24.70 0.77
CA GLY A 240 10.38 -25.44 1.39
C GLY A 240 9.59 -26.25 0.36
N SER A 241 8.28 -26.44 0.57
CA SER A 241 7.47 -27.27 -0.34
C SER A 241 7.00 -26.48 -1.57
N GLY A 242 6.98 -27.16 -2.73
CA GLY A 242 6.47 -26.57 -3.97
C GLY A 242 6.33 -27.58 -5.10
N ARG A 243 5.56 -27.18 -6.11
CA ARG A 243 5.33 -27.88 -7.36
C ARG A 243 6.03 -27.14 -8.50
N TYR A 244 6.69 -27.86 -9.37
CA TYR A 244 7.24 -27.34 -10.62
C TYR A 244 6.68 -28.17 -11.77
N ASP A 245 5.96 -27.50 -12.67
CA ASP A 245 5.46 -28.06 -13.91
C ASP A 245 6.35 -27.52 -15.04
N TRP A 246 7.07 -28.40 -15.72
CA TRP A 246 7.83 -28.01 -16.90
C TRP A 246 6.90 -27.94 -18.11
N SER A 247 7.24 -27.06 -19.04
CA SER A 247 6.60 -26.97 -20.36
C SER A 247 6.70 -28.28 -21.17
N THR A 248 7.65 -29.16 -20.83
CA THR A 248 7.81 -30.52 -21.37
C THR A 248 6.81 -31.53 -20.84
N GLU A 249 5.88 -31.13 -19.97
CA GLU A 249 4.92 -31.98 -19.23
C GLU A 249 5.53 -32.79 -18.08
N ASP A 250 6.82 -32.62 -17.80
CA ASP A 250 7.41 -33.13 -16.56
C ASP A 250 6.83 -32.38 -15.35
N THR A 251 6.73 -33.04 -14.20
CA THR A 251 6.20 -32.44 -12.96
C THR A 251 6.96 -32.93 -11.75
N TYR A 252 7.36 -32.01 -10.87
CA TYR A 252 7.95 -32.31 -9.57
C TYR A 252 7.08 -31.71 -8.47
N ILE A 253 6.77 -32.50 -7.45
CA ILE A 253 6.10 -32.05 -6.24
C ILE A 253 6.93 -32.51 -5.05
N GLY A 254 7.53 -31.58 -4.31
CA GLY A 254 8.40 -31.95 -3.21
C GLY A 254 9.04 -30.76 -2.51
N ASN A 255 10.10 -31.04 -1.76
CA ASN A 255 10.84 -30.01 -1.05
C ASN A 255 11.93 -29.39 -1.93
N TRP A 256 12.22 -28.13 -1.61
CA TRP A 256 13.16 -27.25 -2.29
C TRP A 256 14.08 -26.59 -1.25
N LYS A 257 15.35 -26.43 -1.60
CA LYS A 257 16.31 -25.70 -0.77
C LYS A 257 17.28 -24.97 -1.68
N ALA A 258 17.42 -23.66 -1.46
CA ALA A 258 18.29 -22.80 -2.28
C ALA A 258 18.07 -22.96 -3.80
N GLY A 259 16.80 -23.13 -4.22
CA GLY A 259 16.44 -23.27 -5.63
C GLY A 259 16.48 -24.69 -6.21
N ASN A 260 17.02 -25.67 -5.48
CA ASN A 260 17.18 -27.06 -5.95
C ASN A 260 16.17 -28.01 -5.30
N MET A 261 15.80 -29.08 -6.02
CA MET A 261 15.01 -30.18 -5.46
C MET A 261 15.81 -30.85 -4.34
N CYS A 262 15.20 -31.04 -3.17
CA CYS A 262 15.86 -31.62 -2.01
C CYS A 262 14.86 -32.40 -1.15
N GLY A 263 15.32 -33.27 -0.25
CA GLY A 263 14.45 -33.98 0.69
C GLY A 263 13.45 -34.89 -0.02
N ARG A 264 12.25 -35.10 0.55
CA ARG A 264 11.21 -35.92 -0.10
C ARG A 264 10.56 -35.18 -1.27
N GLY A 265 10.34 -35.88 -2.37
CA GLY A 265 9.62 -35.37 -3.53
C GLY A 265 9.28 -36.45 -4.56
N VAL A 266 8.26 -36.17 -5.36
CA VAL A 266 7.79 -37.02 -6.45
C VAL A 266 8.05 -36.31 -7.77
N MET A 267 8.80 -36.96 -8.67
CA MET A 267 8.96 -36.55 -10.06
C MET A 267 8.11 -37.45 -10.94
N LYS A 268 7.38 -36.86 -11.87
CA LYS A 268 6.66 -37.51 -12.96
C LYS A 268 7.23 -36.97 -14.26
N TRP A 269 7.58 -37.86 -15.16
CA TRP A 269 8.09 -37.48 -16.46
C TRP A 269 6.98 -37.59 -17.52
N ALA A 270 7.11 -36.84 -18.60
CA ALA A 270 6.18 -36.86 -19.73
C ALA A 270 6.07 -38.25 -20.36
N ASN A 271 7.14 -39.05 -20.30
CA ASN A 271 7.14 -40.46 -20.72
C ASN A 271 6.33 -41.39 -19.81
N SER A 272 5.63 -40.87 -18.79
CA SER A 272 4.88 -41.60 -17.76
C SER A 272 5.73 -42.37 -16.73
N ASP A 273 7.06 -42.21 -16.74
CA ASP A 273 7.88 -42.66 -15.63
C ASP A 273 7.59 -41.82 -14.38
N MET A 274 7.87 -42.38 -13.20
CA MET A 274 7.71 -41.70 -11.92
C MET A 274 8.81 -42.10 -10.94
N TYR A 275 9.29 -41.15 -10.15
CA TYR A 275 10.15 -41.41 -9.00
C TYR A 275 9.58 -40.74 -7.76
N ASP A 276 9.32 -41.52 -6.72
CA ASP A 276 8.93 -41.08 -5.39
C ASP A 276 10.08 -41.41 -4.42
N GLY A 277 10.81 -40.41 -3.96
CA GLY A 277 11.99 -40.67 -3.15
C GLY A 277 12.63 -39.42 -2.56
N PHE A 278 13.87 -39.59 -2.10
CA PHE A 278 14.69 -38.49 -1.63
C PHE A 278 15.50 -37.86 -2.78
N TRP A 279 15.79 -36.57 -2.61
CA TRP A 279 16.50 -35.71 -3.54
C TRP A 279 17.59 -34.94 -2.81
N LEU A 280 18.72 -34.71 -3.48
CA LEU A 280 19.82 -33.88 -3.01
C LEU A 280 20.38 -33.08 -4.17
N ASP A 281 20.30 -31.75 -4.08
CA ASP A 281 20.78 -30.80 -5.08
C ASP A 281 20.30 -31.12 -6.51
N GLY A 282 19.02 -31.46 -6.66
CA GLY A 282 18.42 -31.79 -7.95
C GLY A 282 18.57 -33.24 -8.41
N LEU A 283 19.32 -34.07 -7.68
CA LEU A 283 19.60 -35.46 -8.05
C LEU A 283 18.87 -36.43 -7.13
N LYS A 284 18.44 -37.59 -7.66
CA LYS A 284 17.89 -38.68 -6.84
C LYS A 284 18.94 -39.15 -5.85
N HIS A 285 18.57 -39.25 -4.58
CA HIS A 285 19.48 -39.62 -3.50
C HIS A 285 18.73 -40.34 -2.39
N GLY A 286 19.38 -41.19 -1.60
CA GLY A 286 18.73 -41.93 -0.52
C GLY A 286 17.69 -42.94 -1.04
N SER A 287 16.72 -43.30 -0.20
CA SER A 287 15.70 -44.30 -0.56
C SER A 287 14.60 -43.75 -1.47
N GLY A 288 14.07 -44.60 -2.35
CA GLY A 288 13.00 -44.21 -3.27
C GLY A 288 12.34 -45.39 -3.99
N PHE A 289 11.33 -45.05 -4.79
CA PHE A 289 10.54 -45.93 -5.61
C PHE A 289 10.47 -45.33 -7.02
N TYR A 290 11.00 -46.04 -8.00
CA TYR A 290 10.92 -45.68 -9.41
C TYR A 290 9.93 -46.61 -10.10
N ARG A 291 8.97 -46.04 -10.83
CA ARG A 291 8.03 -46.76 -11.69
C ARG A 291 8.33 -46.38 -13.14
N PHE A 292 8.58 -47.39 -13.96
CA PHE A 292 8.73 -47.25 -15.39
C PHE A 292 7.36 -47.25 -16.07
N SER A 293 7.28 -46.58 -17.21
CA SER A 293 6.09 -46.51 -18.07
C SER A 293 5.60 -47.87 -18.57
N ASP A 294 6.50 -48.85 -18.71
CA ASP A 294 6.18 -50.25 -19.04
C ASP A 294 5.52 -51.03 -17.89
N GLY A 295 5.36 -50.41 -16.72
CA GLY A 295 4.81 -51.03 -15.51
C GLY A 295 5.85 -51.67 -14.60
N GLY A 296 7.12 -51.75 -15.03
CA GLY A 296 8.23 -52.14 -14.18
C GLY A 296 8.42 -51.17 -13.02
N TYR A 297 9.03 -51.64 -11.94
CA TYR A 297 9.38 -50.78 -10.82
C TYR A 297 10.70 -51.20 -10.17
N TYR A 298 11.30 -50.26 -9.46
CA TYR A 298 12.51 -50.43 -8.69
C TYR A 298 12.36 -49.72 -7.36
N PHE A 299 12.57 -50.46 -6.28
CA PHE A 299 12.65 -49.93 -4.92
C PHE A 299 14.08 -50.13 -4.42
N GLY A 300 14.72 -49.08 -3.94
CA GLY A 300 16.10 -49.20 -3.48
C GLY A 300 16.70 -47.88 -3.01
N THR A 301 18.01 -47.77 -3.09
CA THR A 301 18.77 -46.57 -2.74
C THR A 301 19.45 -45.94 -3.97
N TRP A 302 19.57 -44.62 -3.95
CA TRP A 302 20.25 -43.83 -4.97
C TRP A 302 21.37 -43.00 -4.36
N SER A 303 22.46 -42.85 -5.11
CA SER A 303 23.54 -41.93 -4.82
C SER A 303 23.78 -41.04 -6.04
N ARG A 304 23.17 -39.84 -6.03
CA ARG A 304 23.33 -38.82 -7.09
C ARG A 304 22.93 -39.38 -8.47
N ASP A 305 21.67 -39.79 -8.58
CA ASP A 305 21.04 -40.46 -9.73
C ASP A 305 21.50 -41.89 -10.04
N LEU A 306 22.62 -42.35 -9.49
CA LEU A 306 23.09 -43.72 -9.64
C LEU A 306 22.37 -44.64 -8.67
N LYS A 307 21.87 -45.78 -9.16
CA LYS A 307 21.32 -46.83 -8.30
C LYS A 307 22.46 -47.43 -7.48
N ASP A 308 22.37 -47.34 -6.16
CA ASP A 308 23.29 -48.02 -5.27
C ASP A 308 22.83 -49.48 -5.16
N GLY A 309 23.69 -50.41 -5.53
CA GLY A 309 23.33 -51.78 -5.97
C GLY A 309 22.77 -52.73 -4.90
N GLN A 310 22.26 -52.22 -3.78
CA GLN A 310 21.64 -53.03 -2.72
C GLN A 310 20.10 -53.02 -2.84
N GLU A 311 19.59 -54.15 -3.34
CA GLU A 311 18.23 -54.72 -3.23
C GLU A 311 17.14 -54.54 -4.33
N HIS A 312 16.40 -55.65 -4.46
CA HIS A 312 15.21 -56.06 -5.23
C HIS A 312 14.70 -55.21 -6.41
N SER A 313 15.26 -55.44 -7.60
CA SER A 313 14.54 -55.24 -8.87
C SER A 313 13.50 -56.36 -9.06
N ILE A 314 12.23 -56.12 -8.72
CA ILE A 314 11.15 -57.04 -9.07
C ILE A 314 10.64 -56.66 -10.47
N LEU A 315 11.26 -57.23 -11.50
CA LEU A 315 10.69 -57.29 -12.84
C LEU A 315 9.61 -58.38 -12.82
N LEU A 316 8.32 -58.03 -12.82
CA LEU A 316 7.29 -59.04 -13.02
C LEU A 316 6.21 -58.60 -14.00
N GLY A 317 6.27 -59.22 -15.17
CA GLY A 317 5.10 -59.74 -15.88
C GLY A 317 4.43 -60.92 -15.15
N ALA A 318 4.46 -60.99 -13.82
CA ALA A 318 3.62 -61.91 -13.05
C ALA A 318 2.47 -61.15 -12.43
N LYS A 319 1.27 -61.53 -12.86
CA LYS A 319 0.01 -61.25 -12.18
C LYS A 319 0.15 -61.69 -10.71
N PHE A 320 0.27 -60.74 -9.80
CA PHE A 320 -0.08 -61.00 -8.41
C PHE A 320 -1.61 -61.00 -8.33
N HIS A 321 -2.19 -62.20 -8.26
CA HIS A 321 -3.51 -62.36 -7.69
C HIS A 321 -3.43 -61.94 -6.23
N LEU A 322 -4.04 -60.80 -5.91
CA LEU A 322 -4.36 -60.43 -4.53
C LEU A 322 -5.22 -61.53 -3.94
N TYR A 323 -4.63 -62.41 -3.13
CA TYR A 323 -5.41 -63.18 -2.18
C TYR A 323 -5.76 -62.24 -1.02
N GLN A 324 -7.06 -62.00 -0.90
CA GLN A 324 -7.68 -61.45 0.30
C GLN A 324 -7.21 -62.26 1.53
N THR A 325 -6.86 -61.54 2.60
CA THR A 325 -6.53 -61.99 3.97
C THR A 325 -5.07 -62.36 4.25
N GLY A 326 -4.54 -61.78 5.33
CA GLY A 326 -3.44 -62.36 6.11
C GLY A 326 -2.15 -61.53 6.20
N ILE A 327 -1.96 -60.88 7.34
CA ILE A 327 -0.68 -60.36 7.84
C ILE A 327 0.39 -61.46 7.81
N ALA A 328 1.62 -61.14 7.39
CA ALA A 328 2.80 -61.91 7.74
C ALA A 328 4.00 -60.97 8.00
N LEU A 329 4.32 -60.80 9.28
CA LEU A 329 5.66 -60.49 9.77
C LEU A 329 6.61 -61.63 9.37
N LEU A 330 7.81 -61.32 8.90
CA LEU A 330 8.89 -62.28 8.83
C LEU A 330 10.06 -61.78 9.66
N GLY A 331 10.24 -62.48 10.78
CA GLY A 331 11.40 -62.40 11.64
C GLY A 331 12.61 -63.11 11.03
N THR A 332 13.75 -62.74 11.59
CA THR A 332 15.09 -63.29 11.38
C THR A 332 15.17 -64.80 11.61
N MET A 333 15.90 -65.49 10.74
CA MET A 333 16.83 -66.56 11.14
C MET A 333 18.22 -66.19 10.66
#